data_AF-A0A7S2B520-F1
#
_entry.id   AF-A0A7S2B520-F1
#
_cell.length_a   1.000
_cell.length_b   1.000
_cell.length_c   1.000
_cell.angle_alpha   90.00
_cell.angle_beta   90.00
_cell.angle_gamma   90.00
#
_symmetry.space_group_name_H-M   'P 1'
#
loop_
_entity.id
_entity.type
_entity.pdbx_description
1 polymer ?
#
loop_
_entity_poly.entity_id
_entity_poly.type
_entity_poly.pdbx_seq_one_letter_code
_entity_poly.pdbx_strand_id
1 'polypeptide(L)'
;SSSDGANADAVLTHPFTLGDVHIVGSAHISRASAIQAEALVRGIRPRYTAVELDEDRLRRMIVGERDEQSRVARAEVGVGAGQTLSEVISLTLRGKITQHVGALTYAAAGAVLGSSPGAEFLAARKAAEQVGSEVICIDRSADVTIARVMAAVGQAASVKPSAPPTTSSSSSA
;
A
#
# COMPACT_ATOMS: atom_id res chain seq x y z
N SER A 1 8.85 -30.87 -11.18
CA SER A 1 8.87 -30.24 -9.85
C SER A 1 8.19 -28.89 -9.94
N SER A 2 6.87 -28.91 -9.88
CA SER A 2 6.00 -27.73 -9.88
C SER A 2 5.48 -27.56 -8.47
N SER A 3 5.99 -26.58 -7.74
CA SER A 3 5.39 -26.15 -6.49
C SER A 3 4.08 -25.46 -6.83
N ASP A 4 2.98 -26.22 -6.77
CA ASP A 4 1.63 -25.71 -6.59
C ASP A 4 1.59 -24.91 -5.28
N GLY A 5 1.91 -23.63 -5.39
CA GLY A 5 1.56 -22.65 -4.37
C GLY A 5 0.06 -22.44 -4.46
N ALA A 6 -0.70 -23.22 -3.69
CA ALA A 6 -2.12 -23.00 -3.46
C ALA A 6 -2.31 -21.56 -2.93
N ASN A 7 -2.60 -20.64 -3.85
CA ASN A 7 -2.95 -19.27 -3.53
C ASN A 7 -4.30 -19.30 -2.83
N ALA A 8 -4.33 -18.93 -1.55
CA ALA A 8 -5.49 -19.08 -0.68
C ALA A 8 -6.58 -18.06 -1.05
N ASP A 9 -7.35 -18.37 -2.08
CA ASP A 9 -8.68 -17.80 -2.28
C ASP A 9 -9.60 -18.42 -1.23
N ALA A 10 -9.96 -17.65 -0.20
CA ALA A 10 -10.92 -18.11 0.79
C ALA A 10 -12.33 -17.70 0.36
N VAL A 11 -13.28 -18.63 0.44
CA VAL A 11 -14.69 -18.36 0.18
C VAL A 11 -15.45 -18.50 1.49
N LEU A 12 -16.11 -17.43 1.92
CA LEU A 12 -16.97 -17.42 3.09
C LEU A 12 -18.42 -17.28 2.62
N THR A 13 -19.27 -18.23 2.99
CA THR A 13 -20.70 -18.16 2.70
C THR A 13 -21.45 -17.69 3.93
N HIS A 14 -22.27 -16.67 3.79
CA HIS A 14 -23.09 -16.15 4.87
C HIS A 14 -24.18 -17.18 5.25
N PRO A 15 -24.33 -17.56 6.54
CA PRO A 15 -25.16 -18.69 6.94
C PRO A 15 -26.67 -18.52 6.68
N PHE A 16 -27.16 -17.27 6.60
CA PHE A 16 -28.59 -16.98 6.41
C PHE A 16 -28.97 -16.46 5.01
N THR A 17 -28.18 -15.55 4.43
CA THR A 17 -28.43 -14.99 3.10
C THR A 17 -27.85 -15.83 1.96
N LEU A 18 -26.98 -16.80 2.28
CA LEU A 18 -26.22 -17.60 1.31
C LEU A 18 -25.37 -16.75 0.34
N GLY A 19 -25.03 -15.52 0.71
CA GLY A 19 -24.13 -14.68 -0.06
C GLY A 19 -22.67 -15.10 0.14
N ASP A 20 -21.91 -15.14 -0.95
CA ASP A 20 -20.50 -15.50 -0.93
C ASP A 20 -19.59 -14.28 -0.85
N VAL A 21 -18.53 -14.39 -0.05
CA VAL A 21 -17.42 -13.44 0.05
C VAL A 21 -16.16 -14.18 -0.38
N HIS A 22 -15.56 -13.72 -1.47
CA HIS A 22 -14.29 -14.21 -1.96
C HIS A 22 -13.16 -13.30 -1.47
N ILE A 23 -12.20 -13.87 -0.77
CA ILE A 23 -11.07 -13.15 -0.19
C ILE A 23 -9.81 -13.60 -0.90
N VAL A 24 -9.08 -12.64 -1.47
CA VAL A 24 -7.75 -12.85 -2.02
C VAL A 24 -6.73 -12.14 -1.14
N GLY A 25 -5.82 -12.91 -0.56
CA GLY A 25 -4.67 -12.37 0.17
C GLY A 25 -3.47 -12.20 -0.75
N SER A 26 -2.78 -11.06 -0.68
CA SER A 26 -1.48 -10.88 -1.33
C SER A 26 -0.35 -10.98 -0.29
N ALA A 27 0.38 -12.10 -0.28
CA ALA A 27 1.55 -12.24 0.61
C ALA A 27 2.76 -11.41 0.14
N HIS A 28 2.74 -10.96 -1.12
CA HIS A 28 3.80 -10.17 -1.73
C HIS A 28 3.21 -9.06 -2.59
N ILE A 29 3.88 -7.90 -2.59
CA ILE A 29 3.71 -6.89 -3.64
C ILE A 29 4.32 -7.48 -4.89
N SER A 30 3.49 -8.01 -5.79
CA SER A 30 3.98 -8.67 -7.00
C SER A 30 3.00 -8.51 -8.15
N ARG A 31 3.52 -8.59 -9.38
CA ARG A 31 2.71 -8.67 -10.59
C ARG A 31 1.73 -9.84 -10.56
N ALA A 32 2.10 -10.95 -9.92
CA ALA A 32 1.23 -12.11 -9.77
C ALA A 32 -0.01 -11.77 -8.93
N SER A 33 0.14 -10.99 -7.85
CA SER A 33 -0.96 -10.51 -7.02
C SER A 33 -1.96 -9.67 -7.82
N ALA A 34 -1.45 -8.81 -8.72
CA ALA A 34 -2.30 -8.00 -9.59
C ALA A 34 -3.08 -8.83 -10.63
N ILE A 35 -2.41 -9.80 -11.26
CA ILE A 35 -3.05 -10.72 -12.20
C ILE A 35 -4.12 -11.55 -11.50
N GLN A 36 -3.84 -12.04 -10.30
CA GLN A 36 -4.80 -12.83 -9.52
C GLN A 36 -6.03 -12.01 -9.15
N ALA A 37 -5.85 -10.79 -8.64
CA ALA A 37 -6.96 -9.91 -8.28
C ALA A 37 -7.84 -9.58 -9.50
N GLU A 38 -7.23 -9.27 -10.65
CA GLU A 38 -7.95 -9.04 -11.91
C GLU A 38 -8.72 -10.29 -12.37
N ALA A 39 -8.07 -11.45 -12.36
CA ALA A 39 -8.67 -12.71 -12.78
C ALA A 39 -9.87 -13.10 -11.90
N LEU A 40 -9.76 -12.93 -10.59
CA LEU A 40 -10.82 -13.24 -9.63
C LEU A 40 -12.06 -12.36 -9.88
N VAL A 41 -11.87 -11.05 -9.96
CA VAL A 41 -12.99 -10.10 -10.18
C VAL A 41 -13.67 -10.36 -11.53
N ARG A 42 -12.89 -10.63 -12.58
CA ARG A 42 -13.46 -10.94 -13.91
C ARG A 42 -14.18 -12.29 -13.95
N GLY A 43 -13.66 -13.28 -13.24
CA GLY A 43 -14.22 -14.63 -13.22
C GLY A 43 -15.54 -14.68 -12.45
N ILE A 44 -15.60 -14.04 -11.28
CA ILE A 44 -16.74 -14.12 -10.37
C ILE A 44 -17.78 -13.03 -10.65
N ARG A 45 -17.34 -11.87 -11.16
CA ARG A 45 -18.19 -10.70 -11.45
C ARG A 45 -19.06 -10.32 -10.23
N PRO A 46 -18.42 -10.00 -9.08
CA PRO A 46 -19.15 -9.74 -7.86
C PRO A 46 -20.00 -8.46 -7.97
N ARG A 47 -20.99 -8.32 -7.09
CA ARG A 47 -21.74 -7.07 -6.95
C ARG A 47 -20.88 -5.95 -6.35
N TYR A 48 -20.02 -6.33 -5.41
CA TYR A 48 -19.14 -5.43 -4.66
C TYR A 48 -17.71 -5.95 -4.71
N THR A 49 -16.76 -5.05 -4.95
CA THR A 49 -15.32 -5.32 -4.87
C THR A 49 -14.76 -4.45 -3.76
N ALA A 50 -14.46 -5.06 -2.63
CA ALA A 50 -13.82 -4.39 -1.51
C ALA A 50 -12.30 -4.41 -1.65
N VAL A 51 -11.64 -3.27 -1.42
CA VAL A 51 -10.17 -3.16 -1.40
C VAL A 51 -9.70 -2.64 -0.05
N GLU A 52 -8.66 -3.25 0.50
CA GLU A 52 -7.99 -2.84 1.75
C GLU A 52 -7.13 -1.58 1.51
N LEU A 53 -7.83 -0.48 1.19
CA LEU A 53 -7.29 0.86 1.02
C LEU A 53 -8.26 1.89 1.61
N ASP A 54 -7.70 3.03 2.03
CA ASP A 54 -8.48 4.24 2.25
C ASP A 54 -8.67 5.01 0.92
N GLU A 55 -9.72 5.83 0.87
CA GLU A 55 -10.11 6.63 -0.30
C GLU A 55 -9.00 7.57 -0.79
N ASP A 56 -8.26 8.18 0.13
CA ASP A 56 -7.19 9.12 -0.23
C ASP A 56 -6.02 8.39 -0.87
N ARG A 57 -5.70 7.19 -0.38
CA ARG A 57 -4.67 6.32 -0.92
C ARG A 57 -5.06 5.83 -2.31
N LEU A 58 -6.29 5.38 -2.50
CA LEU A 58 -6.79 4.99 -3.82
C LEU A 58 -6.71 6.17 -4.82
N ARG A 59 -7.14 7.36 -4.40
CA ARG A 59 -7.09 8.57 -5.24
C ARG A 59 -5.66 8.92 -5.66
N ARG A 60 -4.69 8.88 -4.74
CA ARG A 60 -3.28 9.12 -5.05
C ARG A 60 -2.73 8.10 -6.05
N MET A 61 -3.13 6.84 -5.92
CA MET A 61 -2.71 5.77 -6.84
C MET A 61 -3.27 5.97 -8.25
N ILE A 62 -4.54 6.39 -8.37
CA ILE A 62 -5.15 6.73 -9.67
C ILE A 62 -4.44 7.91 -10.34
N VAL A 63 -4.13 8.96 -9.58
CA VAL A 63 -3.39 10.13 -10.11
C VAL A 63 -2.00 9.72 -10.58
N GLY A 64 -1.25 8.98 -9.75
CA GLY A 64 0.09 8.51 -10.10
C GLY A 64 0.10 7.61 -11.36
N GLU A 65 -0.91 6.77 -11.54
CA GLU A 65 -1.05 5.95 -12.74
C GLU A 65 -1.26 6.79 -14.01
N ARG A 66 -2.11 7.82 -13.95
CA ARG A 66 -2.36 8.72 -15.09
C ARG A 66 -1.13 9.54 -15.45
N ASP A 67 -0.40 10.00 -14.45
CA ASP A 67 0.84 10.76 -14.66
C ASP A 67 1.89 9.89 -15.35
N GLU A 68 2.06 8.64 -14.91
CA GLU A 68 2.99 7.71 -15.53
C GLU A 68 2.61 7.38 -16.98
N GLN A 69 1.34 7.09 -17.24
CA GLN A 69 0.83 6.88 -18.61
C GLN A 69 1.09 8.09 -19.51
N SER A 70 0.92 9.30 -18.98
CA SER A 70 1.17 10.54 -19.71
C SER A 70 2.67 10.74 -20.01
N ARG A 71 3.55 10.32 -19.11
CA ARG A 71 5.01 10.37 -19.32
C ARG A 71 5.45 9.38 -20.39
N VAL A 72 4.96 8.14 -20.34
CA VAL A 72 5.25 7.12 -21.35
C VAL A 72 4.78 7.57 -22.73
N ALA A 73 3.55 8.07 -22.85
CA ALA A 73 3.02 8.58 -24.12
C ALA A 73 3.86 9.74 -24.69
N ARG A 74 4.36 10.65 -23.84
CA ARG A 74 5.24 11.75 -24.28
C ARG A 74 6.62 11.24 -24.73
N ALA A 75 7.15 10.22 -24.07
CA ALA A 75 8.41 9.59 -24.43
C ALA A 75 8.32 8.85 -25.79
N GLU A 76 7.21 8.16 -26.05
CA GLU A 76 6.96 7.44 -27.31
C GLU A 76 6.72 8.39 -28.50
N VAL A 77 6.11 9.56 -28.26
CA VAL A 77 5.84 10.59 -29.28
C VAL A 77 7.09 11.46 -29.59
N GLY A 78 8.26 11.11 -29.07
CA GLY A 78 9.53 11.78 -29.37
C GLY A 78 9.67 13.18 -28.78
N VAL A 79 8.77 13.58 -27.88
CA VAL A 79 8.86 14.85 -27.15
C VAL A 79 9.75 14.62 -25.93
N GLY A 80 11.05 14.54 -26.19
CA GLY A 80 12.18 14.67 -25.24
C GLY A 80 11.91 14.27 -23.79
N ALA A 81 11.83 12.97 -23.50
CA ALA A 81 11.89 12.46 -22.12
C ALA A 81 13.21 11.70 -21.90
N GLY A 82 14.34 12.36 -22.16
CA GLY A 82 15.62 11.91 -21.66
C GLY A 82 15.78 12.39 -20.21
N GLN A 83 15.14 11.71 -19.25
CA GLN A 83 15.57 11.82 -17.87
C GLN A 83 15.86 10.44 -17.30
N THR A 84 17.16 10.19 -17.16
CA THR A 84 17.71 8.91 -16.69
C THR A 84 17.35 8.74 -15.21
N LEU A 85 17.24 7.50 -14.70
CA LEU A 85 17.02 7.23 -13.26
C LEU A 85 18.01 8.00 -12.35
N SER A 86 19.23 8.20 -12.84
CA SER A 86 20.27 9.00 -12.19
C SER A 86 19.92 10.49 -12.08
N GLU A 87 19.15 11.04 -13.01
CA GLU A 87 18.71 12.44 -13.03
C GLU A 87 17.60 12.69 -12.01
N VAL A 88 16.65 11.77 -11.88
CA VAL A 88 15.61 11.81 -10.84
C VAL A 88 16.24 11.73 -9.44
N ILE A 89 17.23 10.84 -9.27
CA ILE A 89 18.02 10.74 -8.02
C ILE A 89 18.81 12.03 -7.77
N SER A 90 19.44 12.58 -8.80
CA SER A 90 20.25 13.82 -8.69
C SER A 90 19.40 15.07 -8.39
N LEU A 91 18.21 15.19 -8.98
CA LEU A 91 17.23 16.24 -8.69
C LEU A 91 16.70 16.15 -7.25
N THR A 92 16.57 14.92 -6.73
CA THR A 92 16.11 14.66 -5.35
C THR A 92 17.19 14.97 -4.32
N LEU A 93 18.45 14.61 -4.61
CA LEU A 93 19.61 14.89 -3.74
C LEU A 93 19.97 16.39 -3.71
N ARG A 94 19.61 17.17 -4.74
CA ARG A 94 19.91 18.62 -4.85
C ARG A 94 19.03 19.56 -4.01
N GLY A 95 18.17 19.06 -3.11
CA GLY A 95 17.69 19.89 -1.99
C GLY A 95 16.18 19.98 -1.73
N LYS A 96 15.41 18.89 -1.90
CA LYS A 96 14.04 18.80 -1.34
C LYS A 96 13.85 17.47 -0.61
N ILE A 97 14.68 17.24 0.40
CA ILE A 97 14.87 15.92 1.01
C ILE A 97 13.71 15.50 1.93
N THR A 98 12.85 16.40 2.41
CA THR A 98 11.88 16.00 3.44
C THR A 98 10.61 15.34 2.89
N GLN A 99 10.24 15.52 1.61
CA GLN A 99 8.97 15.02 1.06
C GLN A 99 9.10 13.87 0.04
N HIS A 100 10.33 13.52 -0.39
CA HIS A 100 10.54 12.59 -1.50
C HIS A 100 11.29 11.31 -1.12
N VAL A 101 11.71 11.13 0.14
CA VAL A 101 12.32 9.87 0.60
C VAL A 101 11.35 8.69 0.45
N GLY A 102 10.06 8.91 0.74
CA GLY A 102 9.00 7.92 0.51
C GLY A 102 8.81 7.58 -0.97
N ALA A 103 8.95 8.57 -1.87
CA ALA A 103 8.84 8.35 -3.31
C ALA A 103 10.01 7.51 -3.85
N LEU A 104 11.23 7.71 -3.32
CA LEU A 104 12.39 6.90 -3.68
C LEU A 104 12.25 5.45 -3.20
N THR A 105 11.69 5.23 -2.00
CA THR A 105 11.40 3.87 -1.50
C THR A 105 10.31 3.20 -2.32
N TYR A 106 9.27 3.94 -2.71
CA TYR A 106 8.17 3.43 -3.55
C TYR A 106 8.64 3.04 -4.95
N ALA A 107 9.48 3.88 -5.57
CA ALA A 107 10.07 3.62 -6.89
C ALA A 107 11.08 2.46 -6.85
N ALA A 108 11.92 2.40 -5.81
CA ALA A 108 12.86 1.30 -5.60
C ALA A 108 12.13 -0.03 -5.36
N ALA A 109 11.03 -0.03 -4.60
CA ALA A 109 10.18 -1.21 -4.42
C ALA A 109 9.57 -1.67 -5.75
N GLY A 110 9.10 -0.75 -6.60
CA GLY A 110 8.59 -1.06 -7.94
C GLY A 110 9.65 -1.69 -8.87
N ALA A 111 10.89 -1.19 -8.82
CA ALA A 111 11.99 -1.69 -9.64
C ALA A 111 12.53 -3.06 -9.20
N VAL A 112 12.52 -3.34 -7.89
CA VAL A 112 13.01 -4.62 -7.32
C VAL A 112 11.94 -5.72 -7.39
N LEU A 113 10.66 -5.37 -7.28
CA LEU A 113 9.55 -6.34 -7.18
C LEU A 113 8.79 -6.56 -8.50
N GLY A 114 9.17 -5.87 -9.58
CA GLY A 114 8.56 -6.01 -10.91
C GLY A 114 7.12 -5.48 -11.02
N SER A 115 6.61 -4.83 -9.97
CA SER A 115 5.31 -4.17 -9.93
C SER A 115 5.30 -3.07 -8.86
N SER A 116 4.64 -1.95 -9.14
CA SER A 116 4.44 -0.88 -8.15
C SER A 116 3.64 -1.41 -6.94
N PRO A 117 4.02 -1.06 -5.69
CA PRO A 117 3.19 -1.34 -4.52
C PRO A 117 1.74 -0.90 -4.73
N GLY A 118 0.79 -1.79 -4.44
CA GLY A 118 -0.64 -1.56 -4.63
C GLY A 118 -1.16 -1.76 -6.07
N ALA A 119 -0.35 -2.30 -6.98
CA ALA A 119 -0.81 -2.65 -8.33
C ALA A 119 -2.01 -3.62 -8.31
N GLU A 120 -2.08 -4.48 -7.30
CA GLU A 120 -3.20 -5.38 -7.04
C GLU A 120 -4.53 -4.65 -6.83
N PHE A 121 -4.53 -3.54 -6.11
CA PHE A 121 -5.74 -2.76 -5.87
C PHE A 121 -6.19 -2.01 -7.12
N LEU A 122 -5.25 -1.47 -7.91
CA LEU A 122 -5.58 -0.83 -9.19
C LEU A 122 -6.12 -1.85 -10.21
N ALA A 123 -5.54 -3.05 -10.24
CA ALA A 123 -6.01 -4.14 -11.10
C ALA A 123 -7.42 -4.59 -10.70
N ALA A 124 -7.67 -4.80 -9.39
CA ALA A 124 -8.99 -5.12 -8.87
C ALA A 124 -10.03 -4.03 -9.20
N ARG A 125 -9.70 -2.75 -8.97
CA ARG A 125 -10.59 -1.61 -9.29
C ARG A 125 -10.93 -1.57 -10.78
N LYS A 126 -9.93 -1.68 -11.66
CA LYS A 126 -10.16 -1.67 -13.12
C LYS A 126 -11.02 -2.83 -13.57
N ALA A 127 -10.76 -4.03 -13.05
CA ALA A 127 -11.58 -5.19 -13.33
C ALA A 127 -13.02 -4.99 -12.84
N ALA A 128 -13.20 -4.43 -11.64
CA ALA A 128 -14.50 -4.14 -11.06
C ALA A 128 -15.31 -3.17 -11.93
N GLU A 129 -14.70 -2.07 -12.36
CA GLU A 129 -15.31 -1.10 -13.28
C GLU A 129 -15.75 -1.75 -14.60
N GLN A 130 -14.91 -2.64 -15.16
CA GLN A 130 -15.22 -3.34 -16.41
C GLN A 130 -16.38 -4.34 -16.28
N VAL A 131 -16.58 -4.93 -15.10
CA VAL A 131 -17.68 -5.88 -14.87
C VAL A 131 -18.92 -5.23 -14.25
N GLY A 132 -18.88 -3.93 -13.93
CA GLY A 132 -19.98 -3.21 -13.28
C GLY A 132 -20.10 -3.47 -11.78
N SER A 133 -19.04 -3.94 -11.14
CA SER A 133 -18.97 -4.09 -9.68
C SER A 133 -18.74 -2.73 -9.01
N GLU A 134 -19.45 -2.47 -7.92
CA GLU A 134 -19.22 -1.29 -7.09
C GLU A 134 -17.93 -1.48 -6.27
N VAL A 135 -17.04 -0.49 -6.28
CA VAL A 135 -15.75 -0.54 -5.58
C VAL A 135 -15.89 0.13 -4.21
N ILE A 136 -15.46 -0.56 -3.15
CA ILE A 136 -15.56 -0.09 -1.76
C ILE A 136 -14.17 -0.09 -1.12
N CYS A 137 -13.75 1.05 -0.57
CA CYS A 137 -12.57 1.18 0.27
C CYS A 137 -12.92 0.78 1.71
N ILE A 138 -12.27 -0.26 2.26
CA ILE A 138 -12.62 -0.79 3.60
C ILE A 138 -11.64 -0.37 4.70
N ASP A 139 -10.61 0.39 4.36
CA ASP A 139 -9.56 0.77 5.28
C ASP A 139 -9.77 2.17 5.86
N ARG A 140 -9.29 2.38 7.08
CA ARG A 140 -9.26 3.71 7.68
C ARG A 140 -8.08 4.52 7.14
N SER A 141 -8.22 5.85 7.13
CA SER A 141 -7.11 6.74 6.75
C SER A 141 -5.83 6.41 7.52
N ALA A 142 -4.73 6.25 6.78
CA ALA A 142 -3.40 6.03 7.34
C ALA A 142 -2.98 7.16 8.30
N ASP A 143 -3.43 8.40 8.07
CA ASP A 143 -3.13 9.55 8.91
C ASP A 143 -3.65 9.37 10.33
N VAL A 144 -4.82 8.75 10.50
CA VAL A 144 -5.38 8.42 11.81
C VAL A 144 -4.48 7.43 12.55
N THR A 145 -3.96 6.43 11.83
CA THR A 145 -3.02 5.45 12.41
C THR A 145 -1.72 6.13 12.83
N ILE A 146 -1.12 6.95 11.95
CA ILE A 146 0.12 7.69 12.23
C ILE A 146 -0.08 8.64 13.42
N ALA A 147 -1.17 9.40 13.45
CA ALA A 147 -1.47 10.33 14.54
C ALA A 147 -1.53 9.62 15.90
N ARG A 148 -2.15 8.43 15.96
CA ARG A 148 -2.20 7.62 17.19
C ARG A 148 -0.83 7.13 17.62
N VAL A 149 -0.03 6.64 16.67
CA VAL A 149 1.35 6.20 16.95
C VAL A 149 2.18 7.36 17.51
N MET A 150 2.10 8.53 16.88
CA MET A 150 2.84 9.71 17.33
C MET A 150 2.37 10.19 18.71
N ALA A 151 1.06 10.17 18.98
CA ALA A 151 0.52 10.51 20.30
C ALA A 151 1.00 9.54 21.38
N ALA A 152 1.04 8.24 21.11
CA ALA A 152 1.52 7.23 22.05
C ALA A 152 3.03 7.38 22.33
N VAL A 153 3.83 7.62 21.29
CA VAL A 153 5.28 7.86 21.42
C VAL A 153 5.55 9.15 22.20
N GLY A 154 4.82 10.23 21.92
CA GLY A 154 4.95 11.49 22.65
C GLY A 154 4.58 11.39 24.13
N GLN A 155 3.56 10.58 24.46
CA GLN A 155 3.18 10.30 25.85
C GLN A 155 4.25 9.47 26.57
N ALA A 156 4.79 8.43 25.93
CA ALA A 156 5.86 7.60 26.50
C ALA A 156 7.14 8.41 26.78
N ALA A 157 7.49 9.37 25.91
CA ALA A 157 8.63 10.26 26.11
C ALA A 157 8.45 11.27 27.26
N SER A 158 7.20 11.56 27.65
CA SER A 158 6.87 12.51 28.72
C SER A 158 6.86 11.89 30.11
N VAL A 159 6.97 10.56 30.23
CA VAL A 159 7.09 9.87 31.53
C VAL A 159 8.52 10.00 32.04
N LYS A 160 8.72 10.90 33.01
CA LYS A 160 10.02 11.04 33.71
C LYS A 160 10.32 9.74 34.47
N PRO A 161 11.53 9.16 34.36
CA PRO A 161 11.89 7.99 35.16
C PRO A 161 11.80 8.36 36.64
N SER A 162 10.99 7.62 37.39
CA SER A 162 10.92 7.76 38.85
C SER A 162 12.29 7.44 39.43
N ALA A 163 12.79 8.32 40.32
CA ALA A 163 14.09 8.15 40.95
C ALA A 163 14.19 6.77 41.64
N PRO A 164 15.36 6.12 41.60
CA PRO A 164 15.56 4.84 42.28
C PRO A 164 15.35 5.02 43.79
N PRO A 165 14.81 4.00 44.48
CA PRO A 165 14.56 4.08 45.92
C PRO A 165 15.87 4.30 46.67
N THR A 166 15.95 5.39 47.42
CA THR A 166 17.08 5.70 48.29
C THR A 166 17.08 4.74 49.47
N THR A 167 17.98 3.76 49.48
CA THR A 167 18.26 2.96 50.67
C THR A 167 19.07 3.80 51.65
N SER A 168 18.42 4.35 52.68
CA SER A 168 19.11 4.93 53.82
C SER A 168 19.69 3.79 54.66
N SER A 169 20.99 3.52 54.53
CA SER A 169 21.73 2.72 55.49
C SER A 169 21.97 3.56 56.74
N SER A 170 21.18 3.34 57.80
CA SER A 170 21.49 3.86 59.14
C SER A 170 22.66 3.07 59.73
N SER A 171 23.85 3.66 59.68
CA SER A 171 25.01 3.24 60.48
C SER A 171 24.95 3.98 61.81
N SER A 172 24.44 3.34 62.86
CA SER A 172 24.61 3.78 64.25
C SER A 172 25.86 3.09 64.82
N ALA A 173 26.88 3.90 65.10
CA ALA A 173 27.97 3.57 66.01
C ALA A 173 27.60 4.03 67.42
#